data_AF-A0A2A3MRS8-F1
#
_entry.id   AF-A0A2A3MRS8-F1
#
_cell.length_a   1.000
_cell.length_b   1.000
_cell.length_c   1.000
_cell.angle_alpha   90.00
_cell.angle_beta   90.00
_cell.angle_gamma   90.00
#
_symmetry.space_group_name_H-M   'P 1'
#
loop_
_entity.id
_entity.type
_entity.pdbx_description
1 polymer ?
#
loop_
_entity_poly.entity_id
_entity_poly.type
_entity_poly.pdbx_seq_one_letter_code
_entity_poly.pdbx_strand_id
1 'polypeptide(L)'
;MTRTKDQAAAVLPTLLKALRLPSINRNWKRLTDTADRDGWPAANLLASLLEIEMADRSSRRIQRHRDQSGLPAGKTFATFDFDAAPGIRKPHLLSLA
;
A
#
# COMPACT_ATOMS: atom_id res chain seq x y z
N MET A 1 0.24 31.45 15.65
CA MET A 1 -0.34 30.28 14.95
C MET A 1 0.60 29.07 14.89
N THR A 2 1.88 29.18 15.26
CA THR A 2 2.90 28.11 15.25
C THR A 2 2.69 27.01 16.32
N ARG A 3 2.27 27.40 17.53
CA ARG A 3 2.07 26.46 18.67
C ARG A 3 1.12 25.28 18.35
N THR A 4 0.08 25.53 17.55
CA THR A 4 -0.91 24.49 17.19
C THR A 4 -0.39 23.54 16.11
N LYS A 5 0.40 24.03 15.14
CA LYS A 5 1.00 23.20 14.08
C LYS A 5 2.04 22.24 14.68
N ASP A 6 2.86 22.74 15.60
CA ASP A 6 3.88 21.93 16.29
C ASP A 6 3.25 20.88 17.21
N GLN A 7 2.15 21.23 17.89
CA GLN A 7 1.40 20.28 18.71
C GLN A 7 0.72 19.20 17.87
N ALA A 8 0.11 19.57 16.74
CA ALA A 8 -0.47 18.61 15.81
C ALA A 8 0.59 17.66 15.25
N ALA A 9 1.76 18.18 14.86
CA ALA A 9 2.89 17.39 14.37
C ALA A 9 3.44 16.41 15.41
N ALA A 10 3.40 16.78 16.71
CA ALA A 10 3.82 15.90 17.80
C ALA A 10 2.82 14.77 18.09
N VAL A 11 1.52 15.05 17.99
CA VAL A 11 0.45 14.07 18.28
C VAL A 11 0.21 13.11 17.11
N LEU A 12 0.47 13.55 15.88
CA LEU A 12 0.14 12.81 14.65
C LEU A 12 0.75 11.39 14.58
N PRO A 13 2.06 11.16 14.87
CA PRO A 13 2.62 9.80 14.86
C PRO A 13 1.92 8.83 15.82
N THR A 14 1.50 9.31 16.99
CA THR A 14 0.76 8.52 17.97
C THR A 14 -0.61 8.10 17.44
N LEU A 15 -1.35 9.03 16.84
CA LEU A 15 -2.66 8.75 16.23
C LEU A 15 -2.55 7.79 15.04
N LEU A 16 -1.56 8.00 14.16
CA LEU A 16 -1.34 7.12 13.01
C LEU A 16 -0.96 5.69 13.44
N LYS A 17 -0.19 5.55 14.53
CA LYS A 17 0.11 4.25 15.13
C LYS A 17 -1.15 3.58 15.69
N ALA A 18 -1.99 4.33 16.41
CA ALA A 18 -3.25 3.82 16.96
C ALA A 18 -4.22 3.35 15.85
N LEU A 19 -4.30 4.08 14.75
CA LEU A 19 -5.11 3.75 13.57
C LEU A 19 -4.47 2.69 12.65
N ARG A 20 -3.26 2.22 12.97
CA ARG A 20 -2.50 1.26 12.16
C ARG A 20 -2.34 1.74 10.71
N LEU A 21 -1.87 2.97 10.55
CA LEU A 21 -1.55 3.63 9.28
C LEU A 21 -0.02 3.77 9.10
N PRO A 22 0.72 2.64 8.99
CA PRO A 22 2.18 2.67 9.02
C PRO A 22 2.79 3.39 7.81
N SER A 23 2.14 3.37 6.66
CA SER A 23 2.68 3.96 5.43
C SER A 23 2.49 5.47 5.45
N ILE A 24 1.33 5.95 5.90
CA ILE A 24 1.14 7.37 6.21
C ILE A 24 2.14 7.83 7.27
N ASN A 25 2.34 7.05 8.34
CA ASN A 25 3.28 7.40 9.41
C ASN A 25 4.73 7.61 8.92
N ARG A 26 5.16 6.87 7.89
CA ARG A 26 6.49 7.05 7.27
C ARG A 26 6.56 8.24 6.32
N ASN A 27 5.44 8.61 5.67
CA ASN A 27 5.45 9.53 4.53
C ASN A 27 4.84 10.91 4.81
N TRP A 28 4.07 11.09 5.89
CA TRP A 28 3.28 12.29 6.12
C TRP A 28 4.10 13.58 6.10
N LYS A 29 5.28 13.62 6.75
CA LYS A 29 6.14 14.81 6.80
C LYS A 29 6.56 15.27 5.41
N ARG A 30 7.09 14.32 4.63
CA ARG A 30 7.54 14.58 3.26
C ARG A 30 6.40 15.10 2.39
N LEU A 31 5.21 14.49 2.49
CA LEU A 31 4.06 14.90 1.69
C LEU A 31 3.47 16.24 2.14
N THR A 32 3.45 16.53 3.45
CA THR A 32 3.04 17.85 3.95
C THR A 32 4.01 18.93 3.51
N ASP A 33 5.32 18.67 3.53
CA ASP A 33 6.33 19.63 3.08
C ASP A 33 6.21 19.93 1.58
N THR A 34 5.91 18.92 0.77
CA THR A 34 5.62 19.09 -0.66
C THR A 34 4.32 19.86 -0.87
N ALA A 35 3.25 19.51 -0.16
CA ALA A 35 1.96 20.18 -0.27
C ALA A 35 2.04 21.67 0.15
N ASP A 36 2.76 21.97 1.23
CA ASP A 36 3.01 23.34 1.70
C ASP A 36 3.84 24.13 0.68
N ARG A 37 4.87 23.51 0.07
CA ARG A 37 5.72 24.14 -0.96
C ARG A 37 4.96 24.43 -2.24
N ASP A 38 4.19 23.46 -2.72
CA ASP A 38 3.55 23.48 -4.04
C ASP A 38 2.12 24.02 -3.97
N GLY A 39 1.66 24.43 -2.78
CA GLY A 39 0.34 25.04 -2.57
C GLY A 39 -0.82 24.06 -2.83
N TRP A 40 -0.66 22.78 -2.51
CA TRP A 40 -1.70 21.79 -2.79
C TRP A 40 -2.98 22.07 -1.99
N PRO A 41 -4.16 21.89 -2.59
CA PRO A 41 -5.40 21.79 -1.83
C PRO A 41 -5.29 20.66 -0.78
N ALA A 42 -5.87 20.87 0.41
CA ALA A 42 -5.85 19.86 1.47
C ALA A 42 -6.41 18.50 1.03
N ALA A 43 -7.41 18.50 0.13
CA ALA A 43 -7.96 17.28 -0.44
C ALA A 43 -6.92 16.44 -1.19
N ASN A 44 -5.99 17.08 -1.91
CA ASN A 44 -4.95 16.38 -2.67
C ASN A 44 -3.94 15.72 -1.73
N LEU A 45 -3.53 16.41 -0.67
CA LEU A 45 -2.65 15.84 0.36
C LEU A 45 -3.30 14.60 1.00
N LEU A 46 -4.58 14.70 1.39
CA LEU A 46 -5.31 13.58 1.99
C LEU A 46 -5.43 12.41 1.00
N ALA A 47 -5.78 12.67 -0.26
CA ALA A 47 -5.86 11.65 -1.30
C ALA A 47 -4.52 10.93 -1.47
N SER A 48 -3.41 11.66 -1.62
CA SER A 48 -2.08 11.06 -1.80
C SER A 48 -1.64 10.21 -0.60
N LEU A 49 -1.91 10.66 0.64
CA LEU A 49 -1.60 9.88 1.84
C LEU A 49 -2.39 8.56 1.87
N LEU A 50 -3.68 8.62 1.54
CA LEU A 50 -4.56 7.46 1.53
C LEU A 50 -4.21 6.47 0.41
N GLU A 51 -3.85 6.98 -0.78
CA GLU A 51 -3.41 6.16 -1.92
C GLU A 51 -2.16 5.34 -1.56
N ILE A 52 -1.16 5.97 -0.94
CA ILE A 52 0.06 5.27 -0.49
C ILE A 52 -0.28 4.18 0.52
N GLU A 53 -1.15 4.47 1.49
CA GLU A 53 -1.56 3.47 2.48
C GLU A 53 -2.30 2.29 1.84
N MET A 54 -3.21 2.56 0.91
CA MET A 54 -3.97 1.55 0.19
C MET A 54 -3.07 0.66 -0.66
N ALA A 55 -2.14 1.25 -1.40
CA ALA A 55 -1.18 0.53 -2.23
C ALA A 55 -0.31 -0.41 -1.40
N ASP A 56 0.26 0.09 -0.31
CA ASP A 56 1.10 -0.71 0.59
C ASP A 56 0.32 -1.82 1.30
N ARG A 57 -0.94 -1.57 1.69
CA ARG A 57 -1.81 -2.60 2.27
C ARG A 57 -2.12 -3.71 1.27
N SER A 58 -2.41 -3.35 0.02
CA SER A 58 -2.64 -4.32 -1.05
C SER A 58 -1.40 -5.19 -1.28
N SER A 59 -0.23 -4.56 -1.40
CA SER A 59 1.06 -5.24 -1.58
C SER A 59 1.36 -6.20 -0.42
N ARG A 60 1.23 -5.76 0.84
CA ARG A 60 1.42 -6.61 2.03
C ARG A 60 0.43 -7.77 2.11
N ARG A 61 -0.81 -7.59 1.65
CA ARG A 61 -1.81 -8.67 1.60
C ARG A 61 -1.40 -9.73 0.58
N ILE A 62 -1.01 -9.31 -0.63
CA ILE A 62 -0.52 -10.23 -1.67
C ILE A 62 0.72 -10.98 -1.19
N GLN A 63 1.69 -10.29 -0.61
CA GLN A 63 2.91 -10.93 -0.10
C GLN A 63 2.59 -11.96 0.99
N ARG A 64 1.72 -11.61 1.95
CA ARG A 64 1.30 -12.56 2.99
C ARG A 64 0.64 -13.81 2.44
N HIS A 65 -0.25 -13.67 1.45
CA HIS A 65 -0.87 -14.83 0.80
C HIS A 65 0.15 -15.67 0.04
N ARG A 66 1.15 -15.04 -0.59
CA ARG A 66 2.27 -15.75 -1.22
C ARG A 66 3.08 -16.53 -0.18
N ASP A 67 3.46 -15.91 0.92
CA ASP A 67 4.25 -16.55 1.98
C ASP A 67 3.47 -17.72 2.63
N GLN A 68 2.16 -17.56 2.82
CA GLN A 68 1.29 -18.59 3.40
C GLN A 68 0.96 -19.75 2.44
N SER A 69 1.16 -19.58 1.13
CA SER A 69 0.81 -20.59 0.13
C SER A 69 1.72 -21.83 0.15
N GLY A 70 2.89 -21.75 0.79
CA GLY A 70 3.88 -22.83 0.79
C GLY A 70 4.48 -23.13 -0.59
N LEU A 71 4.23 -22.27 -1.59
CA LEU A 71 4.74 -22.44 -2.94
C LEU A 71 6.25 -22.11 -2.99
N PRO A 72 7.06 -22.89 -3.75
CA PRO A 72 8.43 -22.51 -4.05
C PRO A 72 8.52 -21.11 -4.66
N ALA A 73 9.58 -20.38 -4.33
CA ALA A 73 9.84 -19.06 -4.88
C ALA A 73 9.83 -19.11 -6.42
N GLY A 74 9.11 -18.18 -7.05
CA GLY A 74 8.98 -18.09 -8.50
C GLY A 74 7.81 -18.86 -9.12
N LYS A 75 7.08 -19.72 -8.38
CA LYS A 75 5.82 -20.29 -8.88
C LYS A 75 4.72 -19.24 -8.90
N THR A 76 4.46 -18.72 -10.09
CA THR A 76 3.35 -17.79 -10.37
C THR A 76 2.47 -18.37 -11.48
N PHE A 77 1.31 -17.77 -11.76
CA PHE A 77 0.52 -18.16 -12.94
C PHE A 77 1.32 -18.04 -14.25
N ALA A 78 2.34 -17.17 -14.30
CA ALA A 78 3.22 -17.04 -15.45
C ALA A 78 4.11 -18.27 -15.70
N THR A 79 4.37 -19.08 -14.66
CA THR A 79 5.19 -20.30 -14.72
C THR A 79 4.34 -21.57 -14.59
N PHE A 80 3.02 -21.47 -14.80
CA PHE A 80 2.13 -22.62 -14.70
C PHE A 80 2.29 -23.54 -15.90
N ASP A 81 2.52 -24.84 -15.65
CA ASP A 81 2.57 -25.87 -16.67
C ASP A 81 1.16 -26.35 -17.00
N PHE A 82 0.63 -25.90 -18.14
CA PHE A 82 -0.71 -26.28 -18.61
C PHE A 82 -0.75 -27.69 -19.20
N ASP A 83 0.39 -28.25 -19.61
CA ASP A 83 0.46 -29.61 -20.14
C ASP A 83 0.31 -30.64 -19.00
N ALA A 84 0.77 -30.29 -17.80
CA ALA A 84 0.55 -31.07 -16.58
C ALA A 84 -0.90 -31.02 -16.04
N ALA A 85 -1.76 -30.12 -16.54
CA ALA A 85 -3.15 -29.97 -16.07
C ALA A 85 -4.16 -29.75 -17.22
N PRO A 86 -4.47 -30.80 -18.03
CA PRO A 86 -5.27 -30.68 -19.25
C PRO A 86 -6.71 -30.19 -19.05
N GLY A 87 -7.25 -30.28 -17.83
CA GLY A 87 -8.60 -29.81 -17.49
C GLY A 87 -8.70 -28.29 -17.25
N ILE A 88 -7.58 -27.58 -17.22
CA ILE A 88 -7.55 -26.15 -16.87
C ILE A 88 -7.64 -25.29 -18.13
N ARG A 89 -8.65 -24.41 -18.16
CA ARG A 89 -8.83 -23.44 -19.25
C ARG A 89 -7.82 -22.30 -19.12
N LYS A 90 -6.76 -22.34 -19.93
CA LYS A 90 -5.68 -21.34 -19.96
C LYS A 90 -6.16 -19.87 -19.98
N PRO A 91 -7.14 -19.45 -20.81
CA PRO A 91 -7.60 -18.06 -20.82
C PRO A 91 -8.23 -17.61 -19.50
N HIS A 92 -8.96 -18.52 -18.84
CA HIS A 92 -9.61 -18.22 -17.57
C HIS A 92 -8.58 -18.08 -16.45
N LEU A 93 -7.60 -18.96 -16.39
CA LEU A 93 -6.54 -18.88 -15.38
C LEU A 93 -5.70 -17.59 -15.54
N LEU A 94 -5.38 -17.19 -16.78
CA LEU A 94 -4.65 -15.95 -17.04
C LEU A 94 -5.45 -14.69 -16.68
N SER A 95 -6.78 -14.72 -16.68
CA SER A 95 -7.61 -13.59 -16.24
C SER A 95 -7.61 -13.36 -14.71
N LEU A 96 -7.07 -14.31 -13.95
CA LEU A 96 -6.98 -14.22 -12.48
C LEU A 96 -5.64 -13.64 -11.99
N ALA A 97 -4.70 -13.40 -12.93
CA ALA A 97 -3.39 -12.82 -12.67
C ALA A 97 -3.44 -11.29 -12.71
#